data_AF-M4RVM8-F1
#
_entry.id   AF-M4RVM8-F1
#
_cell.length_a   1.000
_cell.length_b   1.000
_cell.length_c   1.000
_cell.angle_alpha   90.00
_cell.angle_beta   90.00
_cell.angle_gamma   90.00
#
_symmetry.space_group_name_H-M   'P 1'
#
loop_
_entity.id
_entity.type
_entity.pdbx_description
1 polymer ?
#
loop_
_entity_poly.entity_id
_entity_poly.type
_entity_poly.pdbx_seq_one_letter_code
_entity_poly.pdbx_strand_id
1 'polypeptide(L)'
;MKVAKYLIGAAGRKLSDPSLIIRKDYMFAMIAFMEGNVVKANEILSRPGMSELQDAEISTVTDAVQAWRNAGDDEKAKEFLKLSQEKLKGIEDGNEKTVSGMLVAKGEDAIGERRPQALEFNKIGLQKYTSKQYIAATDDFYQAYLLFPRELAFSLNLLQGLVDAELLFYKKVNTLEFLTELQNRYLNEGNKKRLEEIVSRITKKKDVYFISTLAKDETSQERDK
;
A
#
# COMPACT_ATOMS: atom_id res chain seq x y z
N MET A 1 2.32 -6.77 -56.82
CA MET A 1 2.39 -5.52 -56.01
C MET A 1 1.25 -5.29 -55.01
N LYS A 2 0.03 -5.86 -55.16
CA LYS A 2 -1.08 -5.64 -54.19
C LYS A 2 -0.88 -6.34 -52.83
N VAL A 3 -0.25 -7.50 -52.80
CA VAL A 3 0.03 -8.28 -51.57
C VAL A 3 1.06 -7.58 -50.68
N ALA A 4 2.11 -6.99 -51.25
CA ALA A 4 3.11 -6.22 -50.51
C ALA A 4 2.51 -4.95 -49.88
N LYS A 5 1.60 -4.24 -50.57
CA LYS A 5 0.88 -3.09 -49.98
C LYS A 5 -0.08 -3.50 -48.86
N TYR A 6 -0.73 -4.66 -48.97
CA TYR A 6 -1.58 -5.19 -47.90
C TYR A 6 -0.77 -5.62 -46.67
N LEU A 7 0.38 -6.28 -46.87
CA LEU A 7 1.31 -6.66 -45.80
C LEU A 7 1.97 -5.45 -45.13
N ILE A 8 2.34 -4.41 -45.90
CA ILE A 8 2.84 -3.14 -45.35
C ILE A 8 1.73 -2.38 -44.60
N GLY A 9 0.50 -2.38 -45.11
CA GLY A 9 -0.66 -1.79 -44.41
C GLY A 9 -1.11 -2.59 -43.19
N ALA A 10 -0.85 -3.90 -43.13
CA ALA A 10 -1.08 -4.75 -41.97
C ALA A 10 0.07 -4.59 -40.94
N ALA A 11 1.31 -4.43 -41.40
CA ALA A 11 2.47 -4.15 -40.56
C ALA A 11 2.41 -2.75 -39.93
N GLY A 12 1.96 -1.73 -40.68
CA GLY A 12 1.71 -0.38 -40.17
C GLY A 12 0.58 -0.30 -39.14
N ARG A 13 -0.43 -1.18 -39.23
CA ARG A 13 -1.47 -1.35 -38.20
C ARG A 13 -1.01 -2.17 -37.00
N LYS A 14 -0.04 -3.09 -37.19
CA LYS A 14 0.66 -3.78 -36.09
C LYS A 14 1.69 -2.91 -35.35
N LEU A 15 2.03 -1.73 -35.89
CA LEU A 15 3.01 -0.80 -35.31
C LEU A 15 2.42 0.13 -34.24
N SER A 16 1.11 0.11 -34.03
CA SER A 16 0.46 0.88 -32.98
C SER A 16 -0.25 -0.08 -32.04
N ASP A 17 0.52 -0.66 -31.11
CA ASP A 17 -0.06 -1.38 -29.98
C ASP A 17 -1.10 -0.48 -29.31
N PRO A 18 -2.39 -0.87 -29.25
CA PRO A 18 -3.44 -0.09 -28.63
C PRO A 18 -3.08 0.36 -27.20
N SER A 19 -2.32 -0.46 -26.46
CA SER A 19 -1.85 -0.12 -25.11
C SER A 19 -0.88 1.08 -25.12
N LEU A 20 0.01 1.16 -26.12
CA LEU A 20 0.93 2.29 -26.29
C LEU A 20 0.20 3.58 -26.69
N ILE A 21 -0.87 3.47 -27.48
CA ILE A 21 -1.73 4.63 -27.80
C ILE A 21 -2.37 5.16 -26.54
N ILE A 22 -3.01 4.28 -25.76
CA ILE A 22 -3.73 4.65 -24.53
C ILE A 22 -2.77 5.28 -23.53
N ARG A 23 -1.60 4.66 -23.30
CA ARG A 23 -0.56 5.21 -22.44
C ARG A 23 -0.15 6.63 -22.86
N LYS A 24 0.14 6.82 -24.15
CA LYS A 24 0.50 8.12 -24.71
C LYS A 24 -0.62 9.14 -24.54
N ASP A 25 -1.87 8.73 -24.71
CA ASP A 25 -3.01 9.63 -24.57
C ASP A 25 -3.24 10.07 -23.11
N TYR A 26 -3.01 9.19 -22.12
CA TYR A 26 -2.99 9.63 -20.71
C TYR A 26 -1.88 10.62 -20.41
N MET A 27 -0.67 10.40 -20.95
CA MET A 27 0.43 11.36 -20.80
C MET A 27 0.07 12.73 -21.41
N PHE A 28 -0.55 12.75 -22.60
CA PHE A 28 -0.98 14.00 -23.23
C PHE A 28 -2.13 14.68 -22.50
N ALA A 29 -3.08 13.92 -21.94
CA ALA A 29 -4.15 14.48 -21.12
C ALA A 29 -3.57 15.17 -19.88
N MET A 30 -2.57 14.56 -19.22
CA MET A 30 -1.88 15.16 -18.09
C MET A 30 -1.11 16.43 -18.46
N ILE A 31 -0.38 16.43 -19.58
CA ILE A 31 0.32 17.63 -20.08
C ILE A 31 -0.67 18.75 -20.36
N ALA A 32 -1.75 18.47 -21.09
CA ALA A 32 -2.79 19.45 -21.39
C ALA A 32 -3.40 20.05 -20.11
N PHE A 33 -3.65 19.22 -19.09
CA PHE A 33 -4.12 19.71 -17.80
C PHE A 33 -3.09 20.61 -17.09
N MET A 34 -1.81 20.22 -17.07
CA MET A 34 -0.72 21.03 -16.47
C MET A 34 -0.55 22.38 -17.17
N GLU A 35 -0.84 22.45 -18.47
CA GLU A 35 -0.86 23.69 -19.25
C GLU A 35 -2.14 24.52 -19.05
N GLY A 36 -3.07 24.06 -18.19
CA GLY A 36 -4.37 24.71 -17.95
C GLY A 36 -5.40 24.46 -19.05
N ASN A 37 -5.09 23.62 -20.05
CA ASN A 37 -5.99 23.29 -21.14
C ASN A 37 -6.90 22.09 -20.80
N VAL A 38 -7.82 22.33 -19.86
CA VAL A 38 -8.77 21.33 -19.36
C VAL A 38 -9.66 20.79 -20.48
N VAL A 39 -10.05 21.63 -21.45
CA VAL A 39 -10.86 21.21 -22.60
C VAL A 39 -10.13 20.14 -23.42
N LYS A 40 -8.83 20.35 -23.71
CA LYS A 40 -8.04 19.38 -24.47
C LYS A 40 -7.81 18.10 -23.68
N ALA A 41 -7.55 18.19 -22.38
CA ALA A 41 -7.46 17.02 -21.51
C ALA A 41 -8.74 16.16 -21.59
N ASN A 42 -9.91 16.77 -21.46
CA ASN A 42 -11.20 16.07 -21.53
C ASN A 42 -11.49 15.49 -22.92
N GLU A 43 -11.11 16.18 -24.00
CA GLU A 43 -11.20 15.64 -25.37
C GLU A 43 -10.38 14.34 -25.52
N ILE A 44 -9.16 14.33 -24.97
CA ILE A 44 -8.28 13.15 -25.03
C ILE A 44 -8.84 12.02 -24.18
N LEU A 45 -9.31 12.30 -22.96
CA LEU A 45 -9.90 11.31 -22.06
C LEU A 45 -11.20 10.70 -22.59
N SER A 46 -11.90 11.40 -23.48
CA SER A 46 -13.13 10.91 -24.12
C SER A 46 -12.88 9.97 -25.30
N ARG A 47 -11.61 9.67 -25.64
CA ARG A 47 -11.27 8.78 -26.77
C ARG A 47 -11.64 7.33 -26.47
N PRO A 48 -11.94 6.52 -27.51
CA PRO A 48 -12.19 5.09 -27.35
C PRO A 48 -11.02 4.37 -26.66
N GLY A 49 -11.32 3.43 -25.76
CA GLY A 49 -10.32 2.64 -25.04
C GLY A 49 -9.75 3.32 -23.78
N MET A 50 -10.02 4.60 -23.54
CA MET A 50 -9.58 5.33 -22.32
C MET A 50 -10.29 4.86 -21.03
N SER A 51 -11.05 3.77 -21.08
CA SER A 51 -11.59 3.11 -19.89
C SER A 51 -11.23 1.63 -19.78
N GLU A 52 -10.44 1.11 -20.72
CA GLU A 52 -10.11 -0.31 -20.86
C GLU A 52 -8.64 -0.53 -20.47
N LEU A 53 -8.35 -0.55 -19.16
CA LEU A 53 -6.98 -0.63 -18.62
C LEU A 53 -6.65 -1.95 -17.92
N GLN A 54 -7.48 -2.97 -18.08
CA GLN A 54 -7.32 -4.26 -17.43
C GLN A 54 -5.97 -4.90 -17.79
N ASP A 55 -5.55 -4.76 -19.04
CA ASP A 55 -4.27 -5.28 -19.55
C ASP A 55 -3.12 -4.25 -19.54
N ALA A 56 -3.39 -3.01 -19.10
CA ALA A 56 -2.38 -1.96 -19.06
C ALA A 56 -1.37 -2.15 -17.91
N GLU A 57 -0.17 -1.60 -18.09
CA GLU A 57 0.82 -1.51 -17.01
C GLU A 57 0.28 -0.69 -15.84
N ILE A 58 0.66 -1.05 -14.61
CA ILE A 58 0.24 -0.33 -13.40
C ILE A 58 0.57 1.17 -13.45
N SER A 59 1.70 1.53 -14.07
CA SER A 59 2.09 2.93 -14.32
C SER A 59 1.03 3.69 -15.11
N THR A 60 0.50 3.10 -16.18
CA THR A 60 -0.54 3.69 -17.02
C THR A 60 -1.85 3.82 -16.26
N VAL A 61 -2.19 2.83 -15.43
CA VAL A 61 -3.38 2.91 -14.55
C VAL A 61 -3.23 4.04 -13.53
N THR A 62 -2.05 4.23 -12.94
CA THR A 62 -1.81 5.33 -11.98
C THR A 62 -1.77 6.71 -12.63
N ASP A 63 -1.40 6.81 -13.91
CA ASP A 63 -1.53 8.05 -14.69
C ASP A 63 -3.01 8.33 -14.98
N ALA A 64 -3.81 7.30 -15.27
CA ALA A 64 -5.24 7.41 -15.47
C ALA A 64 -5.98 7.92 -14.22
N VAL A 65 -5.60 7.44 -13.03
CA VAL A 65 -6.11 7.95 -11.75
C VAL A 65 -5.96 9.46 -11.66
N GLN A 66 -4.75 9.98 -11.92
CA GLN A 66 -4.48 11.42 -11.87
C GLN A 66 -5.25 12.19 -12.94
N ALA A 67 -5.30 11.67 -14.17
CA ALA A 67 -5.95 12.36 -15.27
C ALA A 67 -7.47 12.49 -15.06
N TRP A 68 -8.14 11.42 -14.61
CA TRP A 68 -9.58 11.45 -14.36
C TRP A 68 -9.95 12.26 -13.11
N ARG A 69 -9.10 12.24 -12.07
CA ARG A 69 -9.25 13.14 -10.91
C ARG A 69 -9.14 14.61 -11.33
N ASN A 70 -8.16 14.94 -12.15
CA ASN A 70 -7.96 16.30 -12.69
C ASN A 70 -9.11 16.76 -13.59
N ALA A 71 -9.74 15.83 -14.30
CA ALA A 71 -10.96 16.07 -15.09
C ALA A 71 -12.23 16.24 -14.23
N GLY A 72 -12.17 15.94 -12.93
CA GLY A 72 -13.30 15.99 -12.00
C GLY A 72 -14.17 14.73 -11.95
N ASP A 73 -13.75 13.64 -12.62
CA ASP A 73 -14.43 12.35 -12.60
C ASP A 73 -13.86 11.46 -11.48
N ASP A 74 -14.26 11.76 -10.24
CA ASP A 74 -13.75 11.10 -9.04
C ASP A 74 -14.11 9.62 -8.96
N GLU A 75 -15.27 9.23 -9.49
CA GLU A 75 -15.71 7.84 -9.48
C GLU A 75 -14.83 7.00 -10.40
N LYS A 76 -14.51 7.49 -11.60
CA LYS A 76 -13.58 6.80 -12.49
C LYS A 76 -12.15 6.80 -11.97
N ALA A 77 -11.73 7.88 -11.31
CA ALA A 77 -10.44 7.91 -10.64
C ALA A 77 -10.34 6.84 -9.54
N LYS A 78 -11.39 6.65 -8.74
CA LYS A 78 -11.47 5.56 -7.73
C LYS A 78 -11.48 4.18 -8.38
N GLU A 79 -12.17 3.99 -9.50
CA GLU A 79 -12.18 2.73 -10.24
C GLU A 79 -10.77 2.31 -10.66
N PHE A 80 -10.02 3.21 -11.29
CA PHE A 80 -8.63 2.93 -11.67
C PHE A 80 -7.70 2.82 -10.48
N LEU A 81 -7.96 3.53 -9.39
CA LEU A 81 -7.20 3.37 -8.16
C LEU A 81 -7.33 1.94 -7.65
N LYS A 82 -8.55 1.41 -7.59
CA LYS A 82 -8.81 0.02 -7.19
C LYS A 82 -8.11 -0.97 -8.12
N LEU A 83 -8.18 -0.76 -9.44
CA LEU A 83 -7.47 -1.59 -10.41
C LEU A 83 -5.95 -1.57 -10.19
N SER A 84 -5.37 -0.41 -9.86
CA SER A 84 -3.94 -0.28 -9.57
C SER A 84 -3.55 -1.02 -8.29
N GLN A 85 -4.39 -1.00 -7.25
CA GLN A 85 -4.20 -1.73 -6.01
C GLN A 85 -4.29 -3.26 -6.22
N GLU A 86 -5.21 -3.72 -7.06
CA GLU A 86 -5.33 -5.13 -7.44
C GLU A 86 -4.09 -5.61 -8.21
N LYS A 87 -3.63 -4.83 -9.19
CA LYS A 87 -2.38 -5.10 -9.93
C LYS A 87 -1.16 -5.17 -9.01
N LEU A 88 -1.04 -4.23 -8.06
CA LEU A 88 0.08 -4.18 -7.12
C LEU A 88 0.23 -5.47 -6.29
N LYS A 89 -0.87 -6.14 -5.95
CA LYS A 89 -0.85 -7.41 -5.21
C LYS A 89 -0.17 -8.52 -6.01
N GLY A 90 -0.27 -8.49 -7.34
CA GLY A 90 0.31 -9.48 -8.24
C GLY A 90 1.80 -9.27 -8.58
N ILE A 91 2.41 -8.16 -8.16
CA ILE A 91 3.84 -7.90 -8.42
C ILE A 91 4.70 -8.65 -7.38
N GLU A 92 5.56 -9.54 -7.89
CA GLU A 92 6.50 -10.32 -7.09
C GLU A 92 7.88 -9.66 -6.97
N ASP A 93 8.34 -8.98 -8.03
CA ASP A 93 9.64 -8.29 -8.01
C ASP A 93 9.67 -7.18 -6.96
N GLY A 94 10.66 -7.24 -6.07
CA GLY A 94 10.73 -6.33 -4.93
C GLY A 94 10.94 -4.86 -5.30
N ASN A 95 11.70 -4.60 -6.37
CA ASN A 95 11.98 -3.24 -6.82
C ASN A 95 10.76 -2.66 -7.54
N GLU A 96 10.17 -3.41 -8.46
CA GLU A 96 8.96 -3.04 -9.19
C GLU A 96 7.78 -2.83 -8.24
N LYS A 97 7.63 -3.71 -7.23
CA LYS A 97 6.59 -3.56 -6.21
C LYS A 97 6.77 -2.30 -5.37
N THR A 98 8.02 -1.93 -5.08
CA THR A 98 8.32 -0.70 -4.33
C THR A 98 7.98 0.54 -5.15
N VAL A 99 8.43 0.61 -6.41
CA VAL A 99 8.15 1.74 -7.29
C VAL A 99 6.66 1.87 -7.56
N SER A 100 6.00 0.76 -7.92
CA SER A 100 4.57 0.73 -8.19
C SER A 100 3.75 1.06 -6.94
N GLY A 101 4.15 0.57 -5.77
CA GLY A 101 3.52 0.91 -4.49
C GLY A 101 3.57 2.41 -4.18
N MET A 102 4.68 3.09 -4.53
CA MET A 102 4.79 4.54 -4.38
C MET A 102 3.82 5.29 -5.31
N LEU A 103 3.65 4.82 -6.56
CA LEU A 103 2.71 5.42 -7.51
C LEU A 103 1.25 5.27 -7.05
N VAL A 104 0.88 4.08 -6.58
CA VAL A 104 -0.46 3.81 -6.04
C VAL A 104 -0.74 4.68 -4.82
N ALA A 105 0.21 4.75 -3.86
CA ALA A 105 0.06 5.58 -2.66
C ALA A 105 -0.13 7.07 -2.99
N LYS A 106 0.58 7.59 -4.01
CA LYS A 106 0.37 8.97 -4.50
C LYS A 106 -1.06 9.16 -5.05
N GLY A 107 -1.61 8.17 -5.73
CA GLY A 107 -3.00 8.18 -6.20
C GLY A 107 -4.02 8.17 -5.06
N GLU A 108 -3.78 7.36 -4.03
CA GLU A 108 -4.61 7.31 -2.81
C GLU A 108 -4.64 8.67 -2.09
N ASP A 109 -3.48 9.34 -2.00
CA ASP A 109 -3.36 10.67 -1.42
C ASP A 109 -4.12 11.73 -2.25
N ALA A 110 -4.04 11.66 -3.59
CA ALA A 110 -4.69 12.62 -4.50
C ALA A 110 -6.23 12.51 -4.52
N ILE A 111 -6.76 11.30 -4.33
CA ILE A 111 -8.22 11.07 -4.25
C ILE A 111 -8.73 11.25 -2.81
N GLY A 112 -7.84 11.24 -1.81
CA GLY A 112 -8.22 11.33 -0.40
C GLY A 112 -8.72 10.01 0.19
N GLU A 113 -8.46 8.89 -0.48
CA GLU A 113 -8.95 7.55 -0.12
C GLU A 113 -8.10 6.88 0.97
N ARG A 114 -6.85 7.32 1.14
CA ARG A 114 -5.93 6.70 2.10
C ARG A 114 -6.51 6.69 3.52
N ARG A 115 -7.05 7.83 3.98
CA ARG A 115 -7.60 7.98 5.35
C ARG A 115 -8.86 7.14 5.59
N PRO A 116 -9.90 7.18 4.74
CA PRO A 116 -11.03 6.25 4.82
C PRO A 116 -10.61 4.78 4.86
N GLN A 117 -9.67 4.37 4.00
CA GLN A 117 -9.20 2.98 3.97
C GLN A 117 -8.52 2.56 5.28
N ALA A 118 -7.63 3.41 5.82
CA ALA A 118 -6.98 3.13 7.09
C ALA A 118 -7.98 3.03 8.26
N LEU A 119 -9.00 3.89 8.27
CA LEU A 119 -10.08 3.84 9.26
C LEU A 119 -10.88 2.54 9.14
N GLU A 120 -11.18 2.08 7.93
CA GLU A 120 -11.92 0.84 7.71
C GLU A 120 -11.10 -0.38 8.13
N PHE A 121 -9.82 -0.47 7.74
CA PHE A 121 -8.92 -1.52 8.24
C PHE A 121 -8.87 -1.53 9.77
N ASN A 122 -8.70 -0.35 10.38
CA ASN A 122 -8.65 -0.24 11.83
C ASN A 122 -9.96 -0.69 12.50
N LYS A 123 -11.11 -0.34 11.92
CA LYS A 123 -12.43 -0.75 12.39
C LYS A 123 -12.64 -2.27 12.28
N ILE A 124 -12.31 -2.86 11.14
CA ILE A 124 -12.37 -4.33 10.93
C ILE A 124 -11.43 -5.04 11.92
N GLY A 125 -10.21 -4.52 12.09
CA GLY A 125 -9.25 -5.03 13.07
C GLY A 125 -9.81 -5.00 14.50
N LEU A 126 -10.46 -3.91 14.90
CA LEU A 126 -11.11 -3.80 16.22
C LEU A 126 -12.26 -4.81 16.40
N GLN A 127 -13.05 -5.07 15.35
CA GLN A 127 -14.11 -6.08 15.39
C GLN A 127 -13.52 -7.48 15.61
N LYS A 128 -12.54 -7.88 14.79
CA LYS A 128 -11.83 -9.17 14.93
C LYS A 128 -11.13 -9.31 16.28
N TYR A 129 -10.53 -8.22 16.77
CA TYR A 129 -9.86 -8.17 18.06
C TYR A 129 -10.84 -8.41 19.22
N THR A 130 -12.02 -7.78 19.17
CA THR A 130 -13.10 -8.00 20.16
C THR A 130 -13.56 -9.45 20.17
N SER A 131 -13.58 -10.10 18.99
CA SER A 131 -13.85 -11.53 18.84
C SER A 131 -12.64 -12.44 19.17
N LYS A 132 -11.58 -11.91 19.77
CA LYS A 132 -10.33 -12.61 20.15
C LYS A 132 -9.58 -13.25 18.98
N GLN A 133 -9.85 -12.82 17.75
CA GLN A 133 -9.12 -13.27 16.56
C GLN A 133 -7.84 -12.43 16.39
N TYR A 134 -6.91 -12.54 17.34
CA TYR A 134 -5.79 -11.60 17.48
C TYR A 134 -4.84 -11.59 16.27
N ILE A 135 -4.53 -12.74 15.67
CA ILE A 135 -3.68 -12.82 14.48
C ILE A 135 -4.35 -12.12 13.29
N ALA A 136 -5.63 -12.39 13.06
CA ALA A 136 -6.39 -11.77 11.97
C ALA A 136 -6.51 -10.25 12.17
N ALA A 137 -6.83 -9.80 13.39
CA ALA A 137 -6.88 -8.39 13.73
C ALA A 137 -5.53 -7.69 13.53
N THR A 138 -4.42 -8.37 13.84
CA THR A 138 -3.06 -7.84 13.66
C THR A 138 -2.76 -7.58 12.18
N ASP A 139 -3.29 -8.41 11.26
CA ASP A 139 -3.16 -8.14 9.82
C ASP A 139 -3.84 -6.82 9.43
N ASP A 140 -5.08 -6.59 9.87
CA ASP A 140 -5.79 -5.35 9.53
C ASP A 140 -5.15 -4.12 10.21
N PHE A 141 -4.72 -4.24 11.47
CA PHE A 141 -3.99 -3.16 12.14
C PHE A 141 -2.68 -2.83 11.44
N TYR A 142 -1.99 -3.84 10.91
CA TYR A 142 -0.79 -3.64 10.12
C TYR A 142 -1.09 -2.88 8.83
N GLN A 143 -2.19 -3.17 8.13
CA GLN A 143 -2.60 -2.39 6.95
C GLN A 143 -2.90 -0.93 7.32
N ALA A 144 -3.65 -0.67 8.40
CA ALA A 144 -3.92 0.69 8.86
C ALA A 144 -2.64 1.46 9.23
N TYR A 145 -1.68 0.79 9.89
CA TYR A 145 -0.37 1.35 10.22
C TYR A 145 0.46 1.69 8.98
N LEU A 146 0.49 0.83 7.96
CA LEU A 146 1.21 1.14 6.71
C LEU A 146 0.65 2.40 6.02
N LEU A 147 -0.66 2.59 6.10
CA LEU A 147 -1.30 3.78 5.54
C LEU A 147 -0.99 5.04 6.37
N PHE A 148 -1.07 4.99 7.70
CA PHE A 148 -0.74 6.13 8.56
C PHE A 148 0.17 5.76 9.74
N PRO A 149 1.49 5.62 9.51
CA PRO A 149 2.42 5.18 10.55
C PRO A 149 2.61 6.23 11.64
N ARG A 150 2.25 7.50 11.38
CA ARG A 150 2.29 8.59 12.35
C ARG A 150 1.03 8.67 13.23
N GLU A 151 -0.05 7.99 12.84
CA GLU A 151 -1.27 7.94 13.65
C GLU A 151 -1.05 7.01 14.84
N LEU A 152 -0.99 7.59 16.04
CA LEU A 152 -0.63 6.87 17.26
C LEU A 152 -1.67 5.82 17.61
N ALA A 153 -2.95 6.09 17.36
CA ALA A 153 -4.02 5.13 17.64
C ALA A 153 -3.84 3.83 16.83
N PHE A 154 -3.48 3.93 15.55
CA PHE A 154 -3.24 2.77 14.70
C PHE A 154 -1.97 2.03 15.11
N SER A 155 -0.92 2.76 15.45
CA SER A 155 0.34 2.18 15.91
C SER A 155 0.16 1.40 17.22
N LEU A 156 -0.62 1.94 18.17
CA LEU A 156 -0.94 1.28 19.43
C LEU A 156 -1.88 0.08 19.24
N ASN A 157 -2.81 0.14 18.29
CA ASN A 157 -3.64 -1.02 17.92
C ASN A 157 -2.79 -2.15 17.37
N LEU A 158 -1.83 -1.86 16.48
CA LEU A 158 -0.89 -2.84 15.96
C LEU A 158 -0.04 -3.45 17.08
N LEU A 159 0.59 -2.62 17.92
CA LEU A 159 1.40 -3.12 19.04
C LEU A 159 0.58 -4.02 19.97
N GLN A 160 -0.65 -3.61 20.29
CA GLN A 160 -1.55 -4.42 21.11
C GLN A 160 -1.90 -5.76 20.45
N GLY A 161 -2.20 -5.75 19.15
CA GLY A 161 -2.43 -6.96 18.36
C GLY A 161 -1.24 -7.92 18.41
N LEU A 162 -0.03 -7.43 18.16
CA LEU A 162 1.21 -8.21 18.25
C LEU A 162 1.37 -8.86 19.63
N VAL A 163 1.12 -8.09 20.70
CA VAL A 163 1.29 -8.56 22.08
C VAL A 163 0.30 -9.66 22.46
N ASP A 164 -0.97 -9.47 22.09
CA ASP A 164 -2.04 -10.41 22.42
C ASP A 164 -2.05 -11.63 21.51
N ALA A 165 -1.54 -11.50 20.28
CA ALA A 165 -1.28 -12.62 19.37
C ALA A 165 0.02 -13.37 19.66
N GLU A 166 0.83 -12.91 20.61
CA GLU A 166 2.11 -13.54 21.00
C GLU A 166 3.15 -13.56 19.87
N LEU A 167 3.19 -12.48 19.10
CA LEU A 167 4.06 -12.35 17.94
C LEU A 167 5.26 -11.47 18.29
N LEU A 168 6.45 -12.07 18.44
CA LEU A 168 7.71 -11.31 18.53
C LEU A 168 8.03 -10.60 17.21
N PHE A 169 7.69 -11.24 16.09
CA PHE A 169 7.91 -10.72 14.76
C PHE A 169 6.68 -10.93 13.88
N TYR A 170 6.31 -9.91 13.12
CA TYR A 170 5.22 -9.98 12.15
C TYR A 170 5.58 -9.18 10.89
N LYS A 171 5.70 -9.89 9.76
CA LYS A 171 6.11 -9.34 8.45
C LYS A 171 7.44 -8.59 8.50
N LYS A 172 7.44 -7.27 8.73
CA LYS A 172 8.64 -6.43 8.81
C LYS A 172 8.79 -5.74 10.17
N VAL A 173 7.94 -6.08 11.13
CA VAL A 173 7.86 -5.41 12.44
C VAL A 173 8.36 -6.36 13.50
N ASN A 174 9.41 -5.96 14.21
CA ASN A 174 9.81 -6.55 15.48
C ASN A 174 9.07 -5.83 16.62
N THR A 175 8.39 -6.59 17.48
CA THR A 175 7.51 -6.04 18.52
C THR A 175 8.26 -5.21 19.57
N LEU A 176 9.49 -5.59 19.93
CA LEU A 176 10.29 -4.85 20.90
C LEU A 176 10.88 -3.57 20.32
N GLU A 177 11.41 -3.62 19.10
CA GLU A 177 11.90 -2.42 18.40
C GLU A 177 10.76 -1.42 18.18
N PHE A 178 9.58 -1.91 17.81
CA PHE A 178 8.40 -1.09 17.61
C PHE A 178 7.90 -0.47 18.93
N LEU A 179 7.95 -1.22 20.04
CA LEU A 179 7.68 -0.65 21.36
C LEU A 179 8.65 0.51 21.68
N THR A 180 9.95 0.31 21.50
CA THR A 180 10.96 1.34 21.75
C THR A 180 10.72 2.57 20.87
N GLU A 181 10.36 2.37 19.61
CA GLU A 181 10.00 3.44 18.68
C GLU A 181 8.81 4.26 19.19
N LEU A 182 7.73 3.59 19.63
CA LEU A 182 6.54 4.27 20.17
C LEU A 182 6.77 4.97 21.51
N GLN A 183 7.64 4.43 22.37
CA GLN A 183 8.03 5.07 23.63
C GLN A 183 8.76 6.42 23.41
N ASN A 184 9.42 6.58 22.26
CA ASN A 184 10.13 7.81 21.91
C ASN A 184 9.24 8.86 21.23
N ARG A 185 7.96 8.57 20.97
CA ARG A 185 7.02 9.51 20.36
C ARG A 185 6.32 10.37 21.41
N TYR A 186 5.86 11.54 20.99
CA TYR A 186 4.95 12.35 21.81
C TYR A 186 3.58 11.66 21.91
N LEU A 187 3.18 11.29 23.12
CA LEU A 187 1.91 10.63 23.44
C LEU A 187 1.06 11.55 24.31
N ASN A 188 -0.23 11.63 24.05
CA ASN A 188 -1.17 12.22 25.01
C ASN A 188 -1.35 11.27 26.22
N GLU A 189 -1.92 11.77 27.31
CA GLU A 189 -2.07 11.00 28.56
C GLU A 189 -2.83 9.67 28.37
N GLY A 190 -3.89 9.66 27.55
CA GLY A 190 -4.64 8.43 27.26
C GLY A 190 -3.79 7.38 26.54
N ASN A 191 -3.01 7.79 25.55
CA ASN A 191 -2.12 6.92 24.80
C ASN A 191 -0.92 6.45 25.63
N LYS A 192 -0.41 7.28 26.55
CA LYS A 192 0.63 6.86 27.52
C LYS A 192 0.14 5.73 28.39
N LYS A 193 -1.01 5.91 29.04
CA LYS A 193 -1.63 4.87 29.89
C LYS A 193 -1.83 3.57 29.12
N ARG A 194 -2.34 3.66 27.89
CA ARG A 194 -2.54 2.50 27.02
C ARG A 194 -1.22 1.80 26.69
N LEU A 195 -0.16 2.55 26.41
CA LEU A 195 1.16 1.99 26.15
C LEU A 195 1.71 1.26 27.39
N GLU A 196 1.57 1.84 28.58
CA GLU A 196 1.99 1.22 29.85
C GLU A 196 1.25 -0.10 30.10
N GLU A 197 -0.06 -0.16 29.82
CA GLU A 197 -0.85 -1.39 29.91
C GLU A 197 -0.33 -2.49 28.97
N ILE A 198 0.05 -2.11 27.73
CA ILE A 198 0.67 -3.03 26.76
C ILE A 198 2.03 -3.52 27.27
N VAL A 199 2.88 -2.61 27.76
CA VAL A 199 4.19 -2.95 28.34
C VAL A 199 4.04 -3.95 29.48
N SER A 200 3.06 -3.75 30.37
CA SER A 200 2.80 -4.68 31.48
C SER A 200 2.45 -6.11 31.03
N ARG A 201 1.91 -6.26 29.81
CA ARG A 201 1.60 -7.58 29.23
C ARG A 201 2.84 -8.22 28.60
N ILE A 202 3.68 -7.43 27.93
CA ILE A 202 4.96 -7.90 27.40
C ILE A 202 5.83 -8.42 28.53
N THR A 203 5.91 -7.70 29.66
CA THR A 203 6.72 -8.13 30.82
C THR A 203 6.19 -9.38 31.52
N LYS A 204 4.89 -9.70 31.37
CA LYS A 204 4.29 -10.96 31.86
C LYS A 204 4.56 -12.14 30.94
N LYS A 205 4.80 -11.91 29.65
CA LYS A 205 5.07 -12.92 28.61
C LYS A 205 6.55 -12.97 28.23
N LYS A 206 7.42 -13.13 29.24
CA LYS A 206 8.88 -13.09 29.04
C LYS A 206 9.39 -14.20 28.14
N ASP A 207 8.75 -15.34 28.19
CA ASP A 207 8.96 -16.50 27.32
C ASP A 207 8.58 -16.24 25.85
N VAL A 208 7.86 -15.18 25.52
CA VAL A 208 7.59 -14.83 24.11
C VAL A 208 8.55 -13.75 23.64
N TYR A 209 8.74 -12.72 24.45
CA TYR A 209 9.42 -11.50 24.01
C TYR A 209 10.85 -11.36 24.51
N PHE A 210 11.20 -12.07 25.58
CA PHE A 210 12.49 -11.99 26.25
C PHE A 210 13.14 -13.38 26.38
N ILE A 211 12.87 -14.31 25.46
CA ILE A 211 13.79 -15.44 25.24
C ILE A 211 15.08 -14.86 24.67
N SER A 212 15.85 -14.29 25.58
CA SER A 212 17.16 -13.75 25.36
C SER A 212 18.13 -14.93 25.44
N THR A 213 19.04 -14.98 24.48
CA THR A 213 20.49 -15.01 24.78
C THR A 213 21.08 -16.17 25.60
N LEU A 214 20.32 -17.13 26.13
CA LEU A 214 20.86 -18.30 26.84
C LEU A 214 21.49 -19.32 25.88
N ALA A 215 20.98 -19.44 24.66
CA ALA A 215 21.55 -20.35 23.66
C ALA A 215 22.88 -19.86 23.04
N LYS A 216 23.32 -18.62 23.33
CA LYS A 216 24.62 -18.11 22.84
C LYS A 216 25.74 -18.23 23.88
N ASP A 217 25.43 -18.38 25.16
CA ASP A 217 26.45 -18.51 26.22
C ASP A 217 26.87 -19.97 26.48
N GLU A 218 26.03 -20.95 26.17
CA GLU A 218 26.41 -22.37 26.36
C GLU A 218 27.41 -22.87 25.31
N THR A 219 27.37 -22.37 24.07
CA THR A 219 28.35 -22.72 23.02
C THR A 219 29.73 -22.06 23.15
N SER A 220 29.89 -21.19 24.16
CA SER A 220 31.12 -20.44 24.42
C SER A 220 31.98 -21.06 25.53
N GLN A 221 31.42 -21.97 26.35
CA GLN A 221 32.12 -22.61 27.47
C GLN A 221 32.54 -24.07 27.20
N GLU A 222 32.09 -24.69 26.10
CA GLU A 222 32.52 -26.05 25.71
C GLU A 222 33.69 -26.08 24.71
N ARG A 223 34.26 -24.93 24.33
CA ARG A 223 35.42 -24.86 23.42
C ARG A 223 36.79 -24.66 24.07
N ASP A 224 36.84 -24.63 25.41
CA ASP A 224 38.08 -24.44 26.19
C ASP A 224 38.31 -25.57 27.23
N LYS A 225 37.92 -26.81 26.93
CA LYS A 225 38.35 -28.00 27.70
C LYS A 225 38.89 -29.10 26.80
#